data_AF-A0A933ZWZ8-F1
#
_entry.id   AF-A0A933ZWZ8-F1
#
_cell.length_a   1.000
_cell.length_b   1.000
_cell.length_c   1.000
_cell.angle_alpha   90.00
_cell.angle_beta   90.00
_cell.angle_gamma   90.00
#
_symmetry.space_group_name_H-M   'P 1'
#
loop_
_entity.id
_entity.type
_entity.pdbx_description
1 polymer ?
#
loop_
_entity_poly.entity_id
_entity_poly.type
_entity_poly.pdbx_seq_one_letter_code
_entity_poly.pdbx_strand_id
1 'polypeptide(L)'
;MAKGARRKQEAQGELSSALEASLSIEEVRRATAVALLALDEAGRQRLLEQLPQETAEAIRPVLEGARGGKSSRGAPEAGKAKVREDWQGLWGEWGECLEESGSEEGRYVHQDAHWEPPYFDRSGVMDDLEGIAKRMRAIMERVWAERLDPKRSFVEEVREAANEIGAGPSEYFDGEGSDFGPQVTGCLLQWEQWVAQGEGLDAFEFVERIRNLEKSLHDVGLDGEAIVAFVAAMPEQDQRTVFEGLKSHRHSAAWSEVLVDANSGWFRLHQRLARKWDRAGFAESCRRHIGQDWTLALPLVSEQMRKKSYAEALALVDEAMRALLHLAPGKRWDPTQELLVECRSLGCFPREEVQMFRLLGYWQKAAAALGDHSVAAALKVQCAIGPAWEDWERALRAFQSARPACETLFAAWQSTVARASVKLERGDEELQVEWVRLLVAGAREGWCAPSLADSIRKWLVRVERRHGGIEQCKGSLATLLLDVDHGQGVLKKCCPKLKELLQCGQRDGDALERSRQRWMKKLGGDVLLPELLALMKRHIVSFVPDPADAHSSHYDDCADWMAAVHEFAPEEYRKLLGRWQDVHRLRRKLWESLNARRLPI
;
A
#
# COMPACT_ATOMS: atom_id res chain seq x y z
N MET A 1 16.97 -25.42 62.48
CA MET A 1 16.46 -24.25 61.73
C MET A 1 15.55 -24.62 60.54
N ALA A 2 15.72 -25.77 59.87
CA ALA A 2 14.87 -26.18 58.73
C ALA A 2 13.35 -26.38 59.03
N LYS A 3 12.97 -26.78 60.26
CA LYS A 3 11.55 -26.97 60.66
C LYS A 3 10.74 -25.66 60.74
N GLY A 4 11.40 -24.54 61.03
CA GLY A 4 10.75 -23.23 61.16
C GLY A 4 10.50 -22.54 59.81
N ALA A 5 11.41 -22.70 58.85
CA ALA A 5 11.24 -22.21 57.49
C ALA A 5 10.09 -22.92 56.77
N ARG A 6 9.99 -24.25 56.92
CA ARG A 6 8.93 -25.06 56.31
C ARG A 6 7.51 -24.71 56.81
N ARG A 7 7.35 -24.49 58.12
CA ARG A 7 6.09 -24.03 58.72
C ARG A 7 5.67 -22.63 58.26
N LYS A 8 6.64 -21.71 58.07
CA LYS A 8 6.34 -20.37 57.55
C LYS A 8 5.91 -20.41 56.08
N GLN A 9 6.52 -21.28 55.28
CA GLN A 9 6.17 -21.48 53.87
C GLN A 9 4.77 -22.11 53.71
N GLU A 10 4.43 -23.10 54.56
CA GLU A 10 3.09 -23.69 54.63
C GLU A 10 2.03 -22.66 55.05
N ALA A 11 2.29 -21.88 56.10
CA ALA A 11 1.38 -20.82 56.54
C ALA A 11 1.21 -19.69 55.50
N GLN A 12 2.26 -19.38 54.73
CA GLN A 12 2.19 -18.42 53.63
C GLN A 12 1.33 -18.96 52.47
N GLY A 13 1.45 -20.25 52.15
CA GLY A 13 0.61 -20.91 51.15
C GLY A 13 -0.86 -20.93 51.56
N GLU A 14 -1.16 -21.31 52.81
CA GLU A 14 -2.53 -21.31 53.36
C GLU A 14 -3.15 -19.92 53.36
N LEU A 15 -2.39 -18.88 53.73
CA LEU A 15 -2.84 -17.50 53.69
C LEU A 15 -3.09 -17.02 52.26
N SER A 16 -2.22 -17.36 51.30
CA SER A 16 -2.41 -16.99 49.89
C SER A 16 -3.69 -17.61 49.33
N SER A 17 -3.91 -18.92 49.55
CA SER A 17 -5.12 -19.60 49.11
C SER A 17 -6.38 -19.06 49.78
N ALA A 18 -6.32 -18.68 51.06
CA ALA A 18 -7.45 -18.06 51.74
C ALA A 18 -7.77 -16.66 51.20
N LEU A 19 -6.74 -15.87 50.85
CA LEU A 19 -6.91 -14.56 50.24
C LEU A 19 -7.50 -14.66 48.83
N GLU A 20 -7.01 -15.59 48.00
CA GLU A 20 -7.53 -15.85 46.65
C GLU A 20 -8.99 -16.34 46.66
N ALA A 21 -9.40 -17.12 47.67
CA ALA A 21 -10.77 -17.59 47.81
C ALA A 21 -11.75 -16.53 48.34
N SER A 22 -11.26 -15.47 48.99
CA SER A 22 -12.08 -14.52 49.75
C SER A 22 -12.12 -13.11 49.17
N LEU A 23 -11.13 -12.74 48.35
CA LEU A 23 -10.95 -11.39 47.82
C LEU A 23 -10.67 -11.44 46.32
N SER A 24 -11.14 -10.42 45.60
CA SER A 24 -10.79 -10.25 44.20
C SER A 24 -9.31 -9.88 44.03
N ILE A 25 -8.75 -10.17 42.86
CA ILE A 25 -7.35 -9.84 42.51
C ILE A 25 -7.05 -8.35 42.73
N GLU A 26 -8.01 -7.46 42.43
CA GLU A 26 -7.86 -6.02 42.63
C GLU A 26 -7.86 -5.61 44.11
N GLU A 27 -8.64 -6.29 44.95
CA GLU A 27 -8.64 -6.07 46.40
C GLU A 27 -7.34 -6.55 47.04
N VAL A 28 -6.83 -7.71 46.58
CA VAL A 28 -5.52 -8.22 47.01
C VAL A 28 -4.40 -7.28 46.58
N ARG A 29 -4.40 -6.79 45.32
CA ARG A 29 -3.41 -5.80 44.84
C ARG A 29 -3.45 -4.51 45.64
N ARG A 30 -4.64 -3.98 45.92
CA ARG A 30 -4.83 -2.75 46.69
C ARG A 30 -4.39 -2.92 48.15
N ALA A 31 -4.80 -3.99 48.82
CA ALA A 31 -4.38 -4.30 50.18
C ALA A 31 -2.85 -4.46 50.26
N THR A 32 -2.26 -5.16 49.30
CA THR A 32 -0.80 -5.35 49.21
C THR A 32 -0.08 -4.02 49.02
N ALA A 33 -0.54 -3.17 48.09
CA ALA A 33 0.05 -1.85 47.85
C ALA A 33 -0.01 -0.95 49.09
N VAL A 34 -1.16 -0.91 49.78
CA VAL A 34 -1.34 -0.15 51.02
C VAL A 34 -0.42 -0.68 52.13
N ALA A 35 -0.33 -2.00 52.29
CA ALA A 35 0.56 -2.62 53.26
C ALA A 35 2.04 -2.29 52.97
N LEU A 36 2.47 -2.36 51.71
CA LEU A 36 3.84 -2.01 51.30
C LEU A 36 4.16 -0.54 51.54
N LEU A 37 3.22 0.38 51.29
CA LEU A 37 3.38 1.81 51.57
C LEU A 37 3.42 2.12 53.07
N ALA A 38 2.75 1.31 53.89
CA ALA A 38 2.69 1.46 55.34
C ALA A 38 3.98 0.99 56.06
N LEU A 39 4.84 0.21 55.40
CA LEU A 39 6.11 -0.24 55.99
C LEU A 39 7.07 0.93 56.24
N ASP A 40 7.77 0.89 57.37
CA ASP A 40 8.92 1.74 57.67
C ASP A 40 10.20 1.18 57.00
N GLU A 41 11.32 1.89 57.09
CA GLU A 41 12.58 1.49 56.43
C GLU A 41 13.08 0.12 56.95
N ALA A 42 12.97 -0.11 58.26
CA ALA A 42 13.30 -1.38 58.88
C ALA A 42 12.34 -2.51 58.48
N GLY A 43 11.06 -2.20 58.26
CA GLY A 43 10.06 -3.13 57.74
C GLY A 43 10.30 -3.52 56.28
N ARG A 44 10.71 -2.56 55.44
CA ARG A 44 11.11 -2.81 54.05
C ARG A 44 12.35 -3.70 53.96
N GLN A 45 13.38 -3.40 54.74
CA GLN A 45 14.60 -4.21 54.73
C GLN A 45 14.30 -5.66 55.17
N ARG A 46 13.49 -5.83 56.22
CA ARG A 46 13.03 -7.15 56.67
C ARG A 46 12.18 -7.90 55.66
N LEU A 47 11.41 -7.18 54.82
CA LEU A 47 10.64 -7.77 53.73
C LEU A 47 11.57 -8.22 52.60
N LEU A 48 12.51 -7.36 52.18
CA LEU A 48 13.49 -7.67 51.12
C LEU A 48 14.40 -8.84 51.51
N GLU A 49 14.76 -8.97 52.79
CA GLU A 49 15.54 -10.11 53.32
C GLU A 49 14.75 -11.43 53.36
N GLN A 50 13.41 -11.35 53.40
CA GLN A 50 12.53 -12.54 53.44
C GLN A 50 12.04 -12.96 52.05
N LEU A 51 12.14 -12.07 51.06
CA LEU A 51 11.84 -12.39 49.68
C LEU A 51 13.02 -13.11 49.03
N PRO A 52 12.77 -13.96 48.00
CA PRO A 52 13.84 -14.43 47.13
C PRO A 52 14.64 -13.23 46.61
N GLN A 53 15.97 -13.37 46.59
CA GLN A 53 16.89 -12.27 46.27
C GLN A 53 16.49 -11.52 44.98
N GLU A 54 16.05 -12.25 43.95
CA GLU A 54 15.63 -11.68 42.66
C GLU A 54 14.34 -10.86 42.76
N THR A 55 13.35 -11.34 43.53
CA THR A 55 12.10 -10.62 43.79
C THR A 55 12.38 -9.37 44.63
N ALA A 56 13.32 -9.46 45.58
CA ALA A 56 13.75 -8.32 46.38
C ALA A 56 14.46 -7.26 45.53
N GLU A 57 15.34 -7.66 44.59
CA GLU A 57 16.03 -6.76 43.67
C GLU A 57 15.06 -6.05 42.71
N ALA A 58 14.04 -6.75 42.19
CA ALA A 58 13.03 -6.16 41.30
C ALA A 58 12.09 -5.17 42.02
N ILE A 59 11.73 -5.45 43.27
CA ILE A 59 10.78 -4.63 44.06
C ILE A 59 11.48 -3.43 44.73
N ARG A 60 12.78 -3.51 45.02
CA ARG A 60 13.55 -2.43 45.66
C ARG A 60 13.40 -1.06 44.98
N PRO A 61 13.61 -0.90 43.66
CA PRO A 61 13.44 0.39 42.99
C PRO A 61 11.98 0.87 42.98
N VAL A 62 11.00 -0.05 42.99
CA VAL A 62 9.57 0.28 43.06
C VAL A 62 9.21 0.89 44.41
N LEU A 63 9.73 0.31 45.50
CA LEU A 63 9.52 0.80 46.86
C LEU A 63 10.25 2.13 47.12
N GLU A 64 11.44 2.31 46.55
CA GLU A 64 12.23 3.54 46.66
C GLU A 64 11.61 4.69 45.84
N GLY A 65 11.10 4.41 44.64
CA GLY A 65 10.44 5.39 43.76
C GLY A 65 9.05 5.85 44.23
N ALA A 66 8.32 5.01 44.98
CA ALA A 66 6.95 5.31 45.43
C ALA A 66 6.84 6.42 46.51
N ARG A 67 7.93 6.71 47.25
CA ARG A 67 7.95 7.75 48.31
C ARG A 67 8.65 9.04 47.91
N GLY A 68 9.62 8.99 46.99
CA GLY A 68 10.26 10.17 46.44
C GLY A 68 9.61 10.51 45.11
N GLY A 69 8.73 11.50 45.03
CA GLY A 69 7.99 11.92 43.82
C GLY A 69 8.83 12.34 42.58
N LYS A 70 10.09 11.92 42.49
CA LYS A 70 10.87 11.86 41.26
C LYS A 70 10.53 10.56 40.55
N SER A 71 9.72 10.66 39.50
CA SER A 71 9.62 9.64 38.47
C SER A 71 11.04 9.30 37.98
N SER A 72 11.59 8.17 38.41
CA SER A 72 12.67 7.53 37.69
C SER A 72 12.14 7.19 36.32
N ARG A 73 12.75 7.76 35.28
CA ARG A 73 12.28 7.74 33.89
C ARG A 73 12.43 6.36 33.20
N GLY A 74 12.55 5.28 33.97
CA GLY A 74 12.58 3.91 33.48
C GLY A 74 11.62 3.07 34.32
N ALA A 75 10.78 2.27 33.66
CA ALA A 75 9.99 1.25 34.34
C ALA A 75 10.94 0.34 35.14
N PRO A 76 10.56 -0.12 36.34
CA PRO A 76 11.36 -1.09 37.09
C PRO A 76 11.63 -2.32 36.22
N GLU A 77 12.87 -2.82 36.20
CA GLU A 77 13.19 -4.05 35.48
C GLU A 77 12.35 -5.20 36.03
N ALA A 78 11.59 -5.85 35.15
CA ALA A 78 10.74 -6.99 35.52
C ALA A 78 11.58 -8.08 36.20
N GLY A 79 11.08 -8.78 37.21
CA GLY A 79 11.80 -9.93 37.77
C GLY A 79 11.86 -11.11 36.77
N LYS A 80 12.80 -12.04 36.94
CA LYS A 80 12.95 -13.22 36.04
C LYS A 80 11.65 -14.01 35.87
N ALA A 81 10.91 -14.18 36.97
CA ALA A 81 9.61 -14.84 36.96
C ALA A 81 8.58 -14.10 36.08
N LYS A 82 8.59 -12.76 36.10
CA LYS A 82 7.69 -11.96 35.26
C LYS A 82 8.09 -12.02 33.79
N VAL A 83 9.39 -11.99 33.48
CA VAL A 83 9.87 -12.18 32.11
C VAL A 83 9.50 -13.56 31.57
N ARG A 84 9.60 -14.61 32.40
CA ARG A 84 9.15 -15.96 32.03
C ARG A 84 7.63 -16.02 31.80
N GLU A 85 6.83 -15.41 32.68
CA GLU A 85 5.37 -15.32 32.53
C GLU A 85 5.01 -14.61 31.23
N ASP A 86 5.60 -13.44 30.97
CA ASP A 86 5.36 -12.67 29.75
C ASP A 86 5.79 -13.47 28.51
N TRP A 87 6.95 -14.13 28.53
CA TRP A 87 7.41 -15.01 27.44
C TRP A 87 6.43 -16.16 27.17
N GLN A 88 5.94 -16.83 28.22
CA GLN A 88 4.96 -17.90 28.08
C GLN A 88 3.60 -17.38 27.57
N GLY A 89 3.17 -16.21 28.04
CA GLY A 89 1.95 -15.55 27.56
C GLY A 89 2.03 -15.22 26.08
N LEU A 90 3.15 -14.68 25.60
CA LEU A 90 3.37 -14.39 24.18
C LEU A 90 3.31 -15.64 23.31
N TRP A 91 3.85 -16.77 23.78
CA TRP A 91 3.70 -18.06 23.08
C TRP A 91 2.27 -18.62 23.15
N GLY A 92 1.54 -18.35 24.24
CA GLY A 92 0.12 -18.65 24.32
C GLY A 92 -0.67 -17.90 23.26
N GLU A 93 -0.47 -16.58 23.16
CA GLU A 93 -1.08 -15.75 22.12
C GLU A 93 -0.68 -16.21 20.71
N TRP A 94 0.57 -16.63 20.51
CA TRP A 94 1.03 -17.23 19.25
C TRP A 94 0.25 -18.50 18.89
N GLY A 95 0.12 -19.42 19.84
CA GLY A 95 -0.65 -20.65 19.66
C GLY A 95 -2.13 -20.39 19.39
N GLU A 96 -2.76 -19.46 20.12
CA GLU A 96 -4.16 -19.05 19.90
C GLU A 96 -4.37 -18.49 18.48
N CYS A 97 -3.43 -17.69 17.96
CA CYS A 97 -3.50 -17.21 16.58
C CYS A 97 -3.48 -18.36 15.56
N LEU A 98 -2.64 -19.37 15.78
CA LEU A 98 -2.55 -20.52 14.89
C LEU A 98 -3.78 -21.42 14.99
N GLU A 99 -4.28 -21.71 16.19
CA GLU A 99 -5.51 -22.48 16.40
C GLU A 99 -6.72 -21.83 15.72
N GLU A 100 -6.87 -20.51 15.86
CA GLU A 100 -7.94 -19.76 15.19
C GLU A 100 -7.78 -19.73 13.66
N SER A 101 -6.54 -19.80 13.16
CA SER A 101 -6.27 -19.84 11.73
C SER A 101 -6.71 -21.15 11.06
N GLY A 102 -6.74 -22.26 11.81
CA GLY A 102 -7.24 -23.56 11.36
C GLY A 102 -8.75 -23.74 11.50
N SER A 103 -9.48 -22.77 12.05
CA SER A 103 -10.92 -22.84 12.28
C SER A 103 -11.72 -22.26 11.11
N GLU A 104 -12.70 -23.01 10.59
CA GLU A 104 -13.62 -22.54 9.53
C GLU A 104 -14.51 -21.36 9.97
N GLU A 105 -14.68 -21.15 11.28
CA GLU A 105 -15.38 -20.00 11.88
C GLU A 105 -14.40 -19.04 12.60
N GLY A 106 -13.10 -19.19 12.35
CA GLY A 106 -12.04 -18.38 12.95
C GLY A 106 -12.06 -16.93 12.49
N ARG A 107 -11.40 -16.04 13.24
CA ARG A 107 -11.37 -14.59 12.94
C ARG A 107 -10.76 -14.22 11.58
N TYR A 108 -10.05 -15.16 10.96
CA TYR A 108 -9.34 -15.00 9.69
C TYR A 108 -10.11 -15.58 8.50
N VAL A 109 -11.31 -16.11 8.71
CA VAL A 109 -12.18 -16.57 7.63
C VAL A 109 -13.22 -15.48 7.36
N HIS A 110 -13.14 -14.88 6.17
CA HIS A 110 -14.01 -13.79 5.76
C HIS A 110 -14.95 -14.22 4.65
N GLN A 111 -16.16 -13.67 4.67
CA GLN A 111 -17.15 -13.83 3.61
C GLN A 111 -17.79 -12.47 3.35
N ASP A 112 -17.35 -11.77 2.30
CA ASP A 112 -17.78 -10.39 2.03
C ASP A 112 -19.26 -10.32 1.61
N ALA A 113 -19.76 -11.36 0.93
CA ALA A 113 -21.18 -11.53 0.66
C ALA A 113 -21.65 -12.99 0.87
N HIS A 114 -22.89 -13.15 1.32
CA HIS A 114 -23.52 -14.47 1.59
C HIS A 114 -23.59 -15.45 0.39
N TRP A 115 -23.30 -14.99 -0.82
CA TRP A 115 -23.26 -15.79 -2.05
C TRP A 115 -21.83 -16.05 -2.55
N GLU A 116 -20.84 -15.36 -1.99
CA GLU A 116 -19.43 -15.61 -2.23
C GLU A 116 -18.95 -16.70 -1.27
N PRO A 117 -18.06 -17.59 -1.69
CA PRO A 117 -17.48 -18.54 -0.76
C PRO A 117 -16.55 -17.82 0.24
N PRO A 118 -16.44 -18.32 1.48
CA PRO A 118 -15.52 -17.75 2.45
C PRO A 118 -14.07 -17.91 1.99
N TYR A 119 -13.23 -16.91 2.27
CA TYR A 119 -11.80 -16.93 2.00
C TYR A 119 -11.00 -16.74 3.29
N PHE A 120 -9.78 -17.26 3.30
CA PHE A 120 -8.88 -17.18 4.44
C PHE A 120 -7.91 -16.00 4.29
N ASP A 121 -7.97 -15.05 5.22
CA ASP A 121 -7.05 -13.91 5.30
C ASP A 121 -5.72 -14.31 5.93
N ARG A 122 -4.82 -14.82 5.08
CA ARG A 122 -3.43 -15.11 5.44
C ARG A 122 -2.69 -13.88 5.95
N SER A 123 -2.97 -12.71 5.39
CA SER A 123 -2.27 -11.48 5.75
C SER A 123 -2.60 -11.07 7.19
N GLY A 124 -3.86 -11.21 7.61
CA GLY A 124 -4.29 -10.97 8.98
C GLY A 124 -3.57 -11.85 10.00
N VAL A 125 -3.39 -13.15 9.71
CA VAL A 125 -2.61 -14.06 10.59
C VAL A 125 -1.15 -13.60 10.67
N MET A 126 -0.52 -13.31 9.53
CA MET A 126 0.87 -12.87 9.50
C MET A 126 1.08 -11.56 10.26
N ASP A 127 0.17 -10.60 10.13
CA ASP A 127 0.23 -9.32 10.84
C ASP A 127 0.15 -9.48 12.37
N ASP A 128 -0.68 -10.40 12.85
CA ASP A 128 -0.78 -10.70 14.28
C ASP A 128 0.48 -11.40 14.80
N LEU A 129 0.99 -12.40 14.07
CA LEU A 129 2.27 -13.06 14.38
C LEU A 129 3.43 -12.05 14.41
N GLU A 130 3.46 -11.08 13.49
CA GLU A 130 4.42 -9.98 13.48
C GLU A 130 4.29 -9.09 14.73
N GLY A 131 3.06 -8.77 15.14
CA GLY A 131 2.78 -8.03 16.37
C GLY A 131 3.27 -8.75 17.62
N ILE A 132 3.07 -10.07 17.69
CA ILE A 132 3.54 -10.92 18.78
C ILE A 132 5.08 -10.99 18.78
N ALA A 133 5.69 -11.30 17.63
CA ALA A 133 7.13 -11.41 17.48
C ALA A 133 7.86 -10.12 17.86
N LYS A 134 7.28 -8.95 17.54
CA LYS A 134 7.81 -7.65 17.96
C LYS A 134 7.92 -7.51 19.49
N ARG A 135 6.93 -8.00 20.24
CA ARG A 135 6.96 -8.00 21.71
C ARG A 135 7.93 -9.05 22.24
N MET A 136 7.97 -10.24 21.63
CA MET A 136 8.95 -11.28 21.97
C MET A 136 10.38 -10.76 21.85
N ARG A 137 10.69 -10.07 20.75
CA ARG A 137 12.01 -9.47 20.50
C ARG A 137 12.51 -8.56 21.62
N ALA A 138 11.59 -7.85 22.30
CA ALA A 138 11.94 -6.93 23.37
C ALA A 138 12.43 -7.63 24.65
N ILE A 139 12.04 -8.90 24.87
CA ILE A 139 12.42 -9.67 26.08
C ILE A 139 13.34 -10.85 25.77
N MET A 140 13.49 -11.22 24.49
CA MET A 140 14.18 -12.41 24.01
C MET A 140 15.66 -12.51 24.44
N GLU A 141 16.41 -11.40 24.41
CA GLU A 141 17.83 -11.39 24.84
C GLU A 141 17.97 -11.81 26.31
N ARG A 142 17.04 -11.35 27.15
CA ARG A 142 17.03 -11.68 28.57
C ARG A 142 16.58 -13.12 28.82
N VAL A 143 15.58 -13.59 28.09
CA VAL A 143 15.14 -15.00 28.11
C VAL A 143 16.30 -15.94 27.79
N TRP A 144 17.10 -15.60 26.79
CA TRP A 144 18.29 -16.37 26.40
C TRP A 144 19.39 -16.31 27.47
N ALA A 145 19.80 -15.10 27.88
CA ALA A 145 20.89 -14.90 28.83
C ALA A 145 20.62 -15.57 30.19
N GLU A 146 19.38 -15.52 30.67
CA GLU A 146 18.96 -16.10 31.94
C GLU A 146 18.50 -17.57 31.81
N ARG A 147 18.51 -18.15 30.61
CA ARG A 147 18.06 -19.51 30.29
C ARG A 147 16.66 -19.81 30.84
N LEU A 148 15.72 -18.89 30.60
CA LEU A 148 14.38 -18.98 31.17
C LEU A 148 13.51 -20.07 30.53
N ASP A 149 13.82 -20.46 29.29
CA ASP A 149 13.13 -21.50 28.53
C ASP A 149 14.08 -22.30 27.61
N PRO A 150 14.91 -23.20 28.17
CA PRO A 150 15.99 -23.85 27.43
C PRO A 150 15.55 -25.01 26.52
N LYS A 151 14.28 -25.39 26.55
CA LYS A 151 13.75 -26.53 25.77
C LYS A 151 13.03 -26.11 24.50
N ARG A 152 12.64 -24.83 24.40
CA ARG A 152 11.82 -24.35 23.29
C ARG A 152 12.68 -24.02 22.08
N SER A 153 12.21 -24.38 20.90
CA SER A 153 12.90 -24.18 19.63
C SER A 153 12.10 -23.23 18.76
N PHE A 154 12.62 -22.04 18.51
CA PHE A 154 11.96 -21.06 17.63
C PHE A 154 11.75 -21.62 16.22
N VAL A 155 12.68 -22.48 15.76
CA VAL A 155 12.59 -23.18 14.48
C VAL A 155 11.37 -24.10 14.39
N GLU A 156 11.10 -24.89 15.44
CA GLU A 156 9.95 -25.81 15.41
C GLU A 156 8.64 -25.05 15.45
N GLU A 157 8.55 -23.97 16.24
CA GLU A 157 7.34 -23.13 16.32
C GLU A 157 7.06 -22.40 14.99
N VAL A 158 8.09 -21.95 14.28
CA VAL A 158 7.93 -21.35 12.94
C VAL A 158 7.53 -22.40 11.89
N ARG A 159 8.05 -23.63 11.98
CA ARG A 159 7.61 -24.74 11.11
C ARG A 159 6.17 -25.12 11.36
N GLU A 160 5.76 -25.21 12.63
CA GLU A 160 4.39 -25.48 13.01
C GLU A 160 3.46 -24.38 12.47
N ALA A 161 3.81 -23.12 12.67
CA ALA A 161 3.08 -21.99 12.09
C ALA A 161 2.95 -22.08 10.56
N ALA A 162 4.05 -22.36 9.85
CA ALA A 162 4.02 -22.50 8.40
C ALA A 162 3.14 -23.66 7.93
N ASN A 163 3.16 -24.79 8.64
CA ASN A 163 2.33 -25.95 8.32
C ASN A 163 0.85 -25.67 8.57
N GLU A 164 0.48 -25.05 9.69
CA GLU A 164 -0.92 -24.73 10.02
C GLU A 164 -1.50 -23.69 9.02
N ILE A 165 -0.73 -22.64 8.71
CA ILE A 165 -1.15 -21.61 7.74
C ILE A 165 -1.21 -22.19 6.31
N GLY A 166 -0.27 -23.08 5.97
CA GLY A 166 -0.21 -23.77 4.69
C GLY A 166 -1.34 -24.78 4.49
N ALA A 167 -1.77 -25.46 5.56
CA ALA A 167 -2.87 -26.43 5.57
C ALA A 167 -4.27 -25.79 5.42
N GLY A 168 -4.37 -24.46 5.50
CA GLY A 168 -5.61 -23.72 5.24
C GLY A 168 -6.19 -24.01 3.84
N PRO A 169 -7.52 -23.91 3.66
CA PRO A 169 -8.23 -24.41 2.48
C PRO A 169 -7.67 -23.83 1.17
N SER A 170 -7.22 -24.71 0.28
CA SER A 170 -6.42 -24.33 -0.88
C SER A 170 -7.19 -23.68 -2.05
N GLU A 171 -8.51 -23.57 -1.93
CA GLU A 171 -9.42 -23.30 -3.05
C GLU A 171 -9.77 -21.81 -3.23
N TYR A 172 -9.17 -20.91 -2.45
CA TYR A 172 -9.61 -19.51 -2.34
C TYR A 172 -8.53 -18.44 -2.61
N PHE A 173 -7.45 -18.77 -3.34
CA PHE A 173 -6.30 -17.89 -3.45
C PHE A 173 -6.31 -16.97 -4.67
N ASP A 174 -6.28 -15.65 -4.41
CA ASP A 174 -5.57 -14.68 -5.25
C ASP A 174 -4.33 -14.20 -4.47
N GLY A 175 -3.16 -14.37 -5.08
CA GLY A 175 -1.87 -14.24 -4.41
C GLY A 175 -1.48 -12.81 -4.07
N GLU A 176 -1.17 -12.58 -2.78
CA GLU A 176 -0.10 -11.73 -2.25
C GLU A 176 -0.03 -11.97 -0.72
N GLY A 177 1.19 -12.15 -0.15
CA GLY A 177 1.38 -12.22 1.31
C GLY A 177 1.61 -13.61 1.94
N SER A 178 2.39 -14.49 1.30
CA SER A 178 2.73 -15.82 1.85
C SER A 178 3.95 -15.84 2.77
N ASP A 179 4.65 -14.73 3.00
CA ASP A 179 5.92 -14.75 3.74
C ASP A 179 5.75 -14.23 5.16
N PHE A 180 6.48 -14.81 6.11
CA PHE A 180 6.65 -14.22 7.42
C PHE A 180 7.32 -12.85 7.29
N GLY A 181 6.84 -11.88 8.06
CA GLY A 181 7.39 -10.54 8.04
C GLY A 181 8.76 -10.41 8.74
N PRO A 182 9.24 -9.16 8.86
CA PRO A 182 10.58 -8.87 9.35
C PRO A 182 10.78 -9.11 10.85
N GLN A 183 9.73 -9.10 11.69
CA GLN A 183 9.85 -9.34 13.13
C GLN A 183 9.95 -10.81 13.45
N VAL A 184 9.08 -11.66 12.87
CA VAL A 184 9.15 -13.12 13.02
C VAL A 184 10.48 -13.62 12.50
N THR A 185 10.84 -13.23 11.27
CA THR A 185 12.13 -13.59 10.65
C THR A 185 13.30 -13.08 11.50
N GLY A 186 13.21 -11.87 12.03
CA GLY A 186 14.25 -11.29 12.89
C GLY A 186 14.44 -12.04 14.22
N CYS A 187 13.35 -12.45 14.87
CA CYS A 187 13.41 -13.25 16.10
C CYS A 187 14.05 -14.62 15.85
N LEU A 188 13.62 -15.30 14.79
CA LEU A 188 14.17 -16.58 14.36
C LEU A 188 15.69 -16.48 14.08
N LEU A 189 16.11 -15.50 13.28
CA LEU A 189 17.53 -15.30 12.94
C LEU A 189 18.39 -15.04 14.18
N GLN A 190 17.89 -14.23 15.11
CA GLN A 190 18.62 -13.90 16.33
C GLN A 190 18.72 -15.10 17.28
N TRP A 191 17.63 -15.85 17.45
CA TRP A 191 17.61 -17.08 18.25
C TRP A 191 18.58 -18.12 17.69
N GLU A 192 18.47 -18.41 16.39
CA GLU A 192 19.33 -19.38 15.72
C GLU A 192 20.80 -18.96 15.69
N GLN A 193 21.08 -17.66 15.65
CA GLN A 193 22.45 -17.17 15.76
C GLN A 193 23.05 -17.53 17.12
N TRP A 194 22.30 -17.39 18.22
CA TRP A 194 22.82 -17.77 19.53
C TRP A 194 22.99 -19.28 19.69
N VAL A 195 22.09 -20.08 19.11
CA VAL A 195 22.23 -21.54 19.04
C VAL A 195 23.51 -21.91 18.27
N ALA A 196 23.69 -21.35 17.07
CA ALA A 196 24.86 -21.58 16.23
C ALA A 196 26.17 -21.19 16.92
N GLN A 197 26.20 -20.06 17.64
CA GLN A 197 27.34 -19.64 18.45
C GLN A 197 27.64 -20.64 19.59
N GLY A 198 26.61 -21.21 20.21
CA GLY A 198 26.76 -22.26 21.23
C GLY A 198 27.31 -23.58 20.67
N GLU A 199 26.99 -23.89 19.42
CA GLU A 199 27.48 -25.07 18.69
C GLU A 199 28.85 -24.87 18.03
N GLY A 200 29.36 -23.64 18.00
CA GLY A 200 30.64 -23.29 17.40
C GLY A 200 30.63 -23.26 15.87
N LEU A 201 29.46 -23.08 15.26
CA LEU A 201 29.32 -22.94 13.81
C LEU A 201 29.93 -21.63 13.32
N ASP A 202 30.48 -21.66 12.13
CA ASP A 202 30.88 -20.44 11.45
C ASP A 202 29.68 -19.70 10.83
N ALA A 203 29.92 -18.47 10.37
CA ALA A 203 28.87 -17.62 9.83
C ALA A 203 28.23 -18.17 8.54
N PHE A 204 28.97 -18.95 7.73
CA PHE A 204 28.43 -19.55 6.53
C PHE A 204 27.59 -20.80 6.84
N GLU A 205 28.04 -21.63 7.78
CA GLU A 205 27.26 -22.78 8.28
C GLU A 205 25.93 -22.32 8.89
N PHE A 206 25.92 -21.18 9.60
CA PHE A 206 24.69 -20.54 10.07
C PHE A 206 23.76 -20.16 8.91
N VAL A 207 24.28 -19.48 7.87
CA VAL A 207 23.49 -19.08 6.70
C VAL A 207 22.94 -20.30 5.94
N GLU A 208 23.73 -21.38 5.82
CA GLU A 208 23.27 -22.63 5.22
C GLU A 208 22.14 -23.28 6.01
N ARG A 209 22.21 -23.23 7.35
CA ARG A 209 21.11 -23.67 8.22
C ARG A 209 19.83 -22.89 7.98
N ILE A 210 19.90 -21.55 7.92
CA ILE A 210 18.73 -20.70 7.65
C ILE A 210 18.14 -20.99 6.27
N ARG A 211 18.97 -21.18 5.25
CA ARG A 211 18.48 -21.55 3.90
C ARG A 211 17.78 -22.91 3.90
N ASN A 212 18.34 -23.90 4.60
CA ASN A 212 17.72 -25.22 4.71
C ASN A 212 16.42 -25.18 5.49
N LEU A 213 16.33 -24.30 6.48
CA LEU A 213 15.08 -24.02 7.20
C LEU A 213 14.04 -23.41 6.28
N GLU A 214 14.36 -22.36 5.52
CA GLU A 214 13.44 -21.74 4.55
C GLU A 214 12.89 -22.78 3.56
N LYS A 215 13.74 -23.68 3.05
CA LYS A 215 13.30 -24.79 2.19
C LYS A 215 12.30 -25.73 2.87
N SER A 216 12.37 -25.89 4.19
CA SER A 216 11.45 -26.75 4.95
C SER A 216 10.09 -26.11 5.24
N LEU A 217 9.93 -24.80 5.01
CA LEU A 217 8.69 -24.06 5.28
C LEU A 217 7.69 -24.10 4.11
N HIS A 218 8.07 -24.68 2.96
CA HIS A 218 7.23 -24.93 1.79
C HIS A 218 6.42 -23.70 1.33
N ASP A 219 5.17 -23.57 1.79
CA ASP A 219 4.19 -22.57 1.33
C ASP A 219 4.37 -21.19 1.98
N VAL A 220 5.23 -21.08 3.00
CA VAL A 220 5.51 -19.82 3.72
C VAL A 220 6.99 -19.47 3.67
N GLY A 221 7.34 -18.33 3.09
CA GLY A 221 8.72 -17.83 3.00
C GLY A 221 9.18 -17.08 4.26
N LEU A 222 10.48 -16.84 4.37
CA LEU A 222 11.06 -15.88 5.32
C LEU A 222 11.22 -14.52 4.65
N ASP A 223 11.21 -13.44 5.44
CA ASP A 223 11.47 -12.10 4.90
C ASP A 223 12.93 -11.98 4.42
N GLY A 224 13.10 -12.00 3.10
CA GLY A 224 14.41 -11.93 2.47
C GLY A 224 15.17 -10.62 2.77
N GLU A 225 14.48 -9.50 2.99
CA GLU A 225 15.11 -8.23 3.35
C GLU A 225 15.62 -8.25 4.81
N ALA A 226 14.91 -8.91 5.72
CA ALA A 226 15.32 -9.11 7.10
C ALA A 226 16.57 -10.00 7.16
N ILE A 227 16.64 -11.06 6.35
CA ILE A 227 17.85 -11.90 6.21
C ILE A 227 19.03 -11.04 5.72
N VAL A 228 18.84 -10.27 4.64
CA VAL A 228 19.88 -9.39 4.09
C VAL A 228 20.34 -8.36 5.13
N ALA A 229 19.41 -7.74 5.85
CA ALA A 229 19.71 -6.74 6.88
C ALA A 229 20.46 -7.34 8.07
N PHE A 230 20.08 -8.55 8.49
CA PHE A 230 20.71 -9.27 9.60
C PHE A 230 22.17 -9.62 9.28
N VAL A 231 22.44 -10.24 8.13
CA VAL A 231 23.82 -10.55 7.72
C VAL A 231 24.63 -9.28 7.53
N ALA A 232 24.03 -8.21 7.02
CA ALA A 232 24.72 -6.92 6.88
C ALA A 232 25.10 -6.26 8.22
N ALA A 233 24.44 -6.61 9.32
CA ALA A 233 24.75 -6.14 10.66
C ALA A 233 25.82 -6.99 11.38
N MET A 234 26.16 -8.17 10.86
CA MET A 234 27.22 -9.02 11.41
C MET A 234 28.61 -8.37 11.33
N PRO A 235 29.60 -8.82 12.13
CA PRO A 235 30.99 -8.42 11.97
C PRO A 235 31.50 -8.60 10.53
N GLU A 236 32.40 -7.72 10.09
CA GLU A 236 32.92 -7.75 8.71
C GLU A 236 33.62 -9.08 8.35
N GLN A 237 34.26 -9.71 9.33
CA GLN A 237 34.87 -11.03 9.15
C GLN A 237 33.82 -12.09 8.83
N ASP A 238 32.71 -12.11 9.55
CA ASP A 238 31.61 -13.07 9.35
C ASP A 238 30.92 -12.84 8.01
N GLN A 239 30.68 -11.58 7.63
CA GLN A 239 30.14 -11.26 6.30
C GLN A 239 31.06 -11.77 5.18
N ARG A 240 32.38 -11.70 5.38
CA ARG A 240 33.37 -12.21 4.41
C ARG A 240 33.34 -13.73 4.36
N THR A 241 33.23 -14.42 5.49
CA THR A 241 33.05 -15.88 5.55
C THR A 241 31.82 -16.32 4.77
N VAL A 242 30.68 -15.64 5.00
CA VAL A 242 29.44 -15.88 4.24
C VAL A 242 29.64 -15.68 2.75
N PHE A 243 30.31 -14.60 2.34
CA PHE A 243 30.57 -14.32 0.93
C PHE A 243 31.41 -15.41 0.25
N GLU A 244 32.53 -15.81 0.85
CA GLU A 244 33.40 -16.85 0.30
C GLU A 244 32.70 -18.22 0.25
N GLY A 245 31.86 -18.51 1.25
CA GLY A 245 31.03 -19.72 1.26
C GLY A 245 30.01 -19.74 0.14
N LEU A 246 29.24 -18.67 -0.05
CA LEU A 246 28.27 -18.53 -1.15
C LEU A 246 28.96 -18.62 -2.52
N LYS A 247 30.13 -18.01 -2.67
CA LYS A 247 30.91 -18.05 -3.91
C LYS A 247 31.39 -19.47 -4.23
N SER A 248 31.86 -20.20 -3.22
CA SER A 248 32.37 -21.57 -3.37
C SER A 248 31.25 -22.57 -3.68
N HIS A 249 30.05 -22.35 -3.13
CA HIS A 249 28.90 -23.25 -3.31
C HIS A 249 27.93 -22.81 -4.41
N ARG A 250 28.24 -21.77 -5.19
CA ARG A 250 27.35 -21.19 -6.21
C ARG A 250 26.78 -22.21 -7.21
N HIS A 251 27.52 -23.27 -7.48
CA HIS A 251 27.13 -24.33 -8.43
C HIS A 251 26.55 -25.58 -7.76
N SER A 252 26.43 -25.60 -6.43
CA SER A 252 25.75 -26.69 -5.75
C SER A 252 24.25 -26.59 -6.02
N ALA A 253 23.58 -27.74 -6.13
CA ALA A 253 22.13 -27.79 -6.37
C ALA A 253 21.34 -27.02 -5.29
N ALA A 254 21.86 -26.96 -4.06
CA ALA A 254 21.24 -26.23 -2.96
C ALA A 254 21.22 -24.71 -3.19
N TRP A 255 22.33 -24.14 -3.67
CA TRP A 255 22.49 -22.69 -3.81
C TRP A 255 22.23 -22.17 -5.22
N SER A 256 22.39 -22.99 -6.26
CA SER A 256 22.22 -22.56 -7.64
C SER A 256 20.80 -22.09 -7.94
N GLU A 257 19.80 -22.74 -7.33
CA GLU A 257 18.38 -22.39 -7.48
C GLU A 257 18.10 -20.96 -6.98
N VAL A 258 18.47 -20.67 -5.73
CA VAL A 258 18.20 -19.38 -5.08
C VAL A 258 19.13 -18.26 -5.54
N LEU A 259 20.27 -18.57 -6.16
CA LEU A 259 21.22 -17.58 -6.70
C LEU A 259 21.03 -17.30 -8.20
N VAL A 260 20.09 -17.97 -8.88
CA VAL A 260 19.70 -17.68 -10.27
C VAL A 260 18.45 -16.80 -10.34
N ASP A 261 17.61 -16.82 -9.30
CA ASP A 261 16.45 -15.94 -9.17
C ASP A 261 16.85 -14.58 -8.55
N ALA A 262 16.70 -13.51 -9.32
CA ALA A 262 17.03 -12.15 -8.90
C ALA A 262 16.15 -11.64 -7.75
N ASN A 263 14.93 -12.17 -7.62
CA ASN A 263 13.97 -11.75 -6.60
C ASN A 263 14.24 -12.42 -5.23
N SER A 264 15.01 -13.50 -5.21
CA SER A 264 15.39 -14.20 -3.99
C SER A 264 16.17 -13.29 -3.02
N GLY A 265 15.86 -13.39 -1.72
CA GLY A 265 16.64 -12.76 -0.66
C GLY A 265 18.12 -13.18 -0.69
N TRP A 266 18.40 -14.43 -1.04
CA TRP A 266 19.77 -14.96 -1.14
C TRP A 266 20.56 -14.37 -2.29
N PHE A 267 19.93 -14.16 -3.45
CA PHE A 267 20.55 -13.44 -4.54
C PHE A 267 20.89 -12.00 -4.14
N ARG A 268 19.93 -11.28 -3.53
CA ARG A 268 20.16 -9.90 -3.04
C ARG A 268 21.28 -9.83 -2.02
N LEU A 269 21.36 -10.79 -1.09
CA LEU A 269 22.47 -10.93 -0.15
C LEU A 269 23.80 -11.12 -0.89
N HIS A 270 23.88 -12.09 -1.80
CA HIS A 270 25.07 -12.35 -2.59
C HIS A 270 25.51 -11.10 -3.36
N GLN A 271 24.59 -10.37 -4.03
CA GLN A 271 24.90 -9.12 -4.73
C GLN A 271 25.47 -8.06 -3.80
N ARG A 272 24.88 -7.88 -2.61
CA ARG A 272 25.36 -6.92 -1.61
C ARG A 272 26.80 -7.22 -1.18
N LEU A 273 27.10 -8.48 -0.90
CA LEU A 273 28.44 -8.92 -0.49
C LEU A 273 29.44 -8.84 -1.66
N ALA A 274 29.06 -9.30 -2.85
CA ALA A 274 29.88 -9.21 -4.06
C ALA A 274 30.24 -7.76 -4.39
N ARG A 275 29.32 -6.81 -4.23
CA ARG A 275 29.61 -5.38 -4.43
C ARG A 275 30.78 -4.87 -3.56
N LYS A 276 30.97 -5.46 -2.38
CA LYS A 276 32.02 -5.08 -1.42
C LYS A 276 33.36 -5.74 -1.74
N TRP A 277 33.39 -7.04 -2.00
CA TRP A 277 34.65 -7.81 -2.14
C TRP A 277 34.98 -8.32 -3.55
N ASP A 278 34.01 -8.36 -4.48
CA ASP A 278 34.20 -8.84 -5.85
C ASP A 278 33.42 -7.97 -6.86
N ARG A 279 33.95 -6.78 -7.14
CA ARG A 279 33.30 -5.83 -8.05
C ARG A 279 33.11 -6.38 -9.47
N ALA A 280 34.03 -7.23 -9.94
CA ALA A 280 33.95 -7.82 -11.27
C ALA A 280 32.83 -8.86 -11.33
N GLY A 281 32.78 -9.77 -10.36
CA GLY A 281 31.70 -10.76 -10.24
C GLY A 281 30.34 -10.14 -10.01
N PHE A 282 30.27 -9.06 -9.21
CA PHE A 282 29.05 -8.24 -9.05
C PHE A 282 28.56 -7.69 -10.38
N ALA A 283 29.45 -7.03 -11.15
CA ALA A 283 29.05 -6.41 -12.41
C ALA A 283 28.56 -7.44 -13.46
N GLU A 284 29.26 -8.58 -13.55
CA GLU A 284 28.85 -9.69 -14.40
C GLU A 284 27.49 -10.27 -13.97
N SER A 285 27.30 -10.47 -12.67
CA SER A 285 26.06 -11.01 -12.14
C SER A 285 24.87 -10.08 -12.37
N CYS A 286 25.02 -8.77 -12.10
CA CYS A 286 24.00 -7.78 -12.41
C CYS A 286 23.59 -7.85 -13.87
N ARG A 287 24.58 -7.85 -14.79
CA ARG A 287 24.31 -7.86 -16.23
C ARG A 287 23.50 -9.08 -16.68
N ARG A 288 23.79 -10.26 -16.14
CA ARG A 288 23.07 -11.49 -16.50
C ARG A 288 21.61 -11.52 -16.04
N HIS A 289 21.26 -10.73 -15.02
CA HIS A 289 19.94 -10.80 -14.37
C HIS A 289 19.08 -9.55 -14.59
N ILE A 290 19.50 -8.59 -15.43
CA ILE A 290 18.69 -7.40 -15.76
C ILE A 290 17.30 -7.79 -16.28
N GLY A 291 17.20 -8.90 -17.01
CA GLY A 291 15.94 -9.42 -17.54
C GLY A 291 14.94 -9.88 -16.47
N GLN A 292 15.42 -10.21 -15.26
CA GLN A 292 14.57 -10.61 -14.13
C GLN A 292 14.30 -9.44 -13.19
N ASP A 293 15.34 -8.66 -12.88
CA ASP A 293 15.27 -7.44 -12.07
C ASP A 293 16.00 -6.30 -12.79
N TRP A 294 15.22 -5.37 -13.32
CA TRP A 294 15.72 -4.23 -14.08
C TRP A 294 16.57 -3.27 -13.23
N THR A 295 16.38 -3.24 -11.90
CA THR A 295 17.10 -2.34 -10.99
C THR A 295 18.59 -2.66 -10.93
N LEU A 296 18.98 -3.90 -11.26
CA LEU A 296 20.38 -4.35 -11.37
C LEU A 296 21.16 -3.61 -12.45
N ALA A 297 20.49 -2.98 -13.41
CA ALA A 297 21.14 -2.13 -14.40
C ALA A 297 21.62 -0.79 -13.82
N LEU A 298 20.97 -0.25 -12.78
CA LEU A 298 21.29 1.07 -12.21
C LEU A 298 22.76 1.23 -11.77
N PRO A 299 23.36 0.31 -10.99
CA PRO A 299 24.77 0.43 -10.63
C PRO A 299 25.70 0.35 -11.85
N LEU A 300 25.37 -0.48 -12.84
CA LEU A 300 26.16 -0.63 -14.07
C LEU A 300 26.10 0.64 -14.93
N VAL A 301 24.90 1.17 -15.16
CA VAL A 301 24.67 2.43 -15.87
C VAL A 301 25.42 3.56 -15.16
N SER A 302 25.31 3.67 -13.84
CA SER A 302 26.02 4.68 -13.07
C SER A 302 27.54 4.59 -13.24
N GLU A 303 28.10 3.38 -13.29
CA GLU A 303 29.52 3.18 -13.52
C GLU A 303 29.94 3.61 -14.94
N GLN A 304 29.17 3.22 -15.96
CA GLN A 304 29.48 3.59 -17.34
C GLN A 304 29.33 5.10 -17.60
N MET A 305 28.35 5.73 -16.97
CA MET A 305 28.21 7.19 -16.96
C MET A 305 29.44 7.87 -16.36
N ARG A 306 30.01 7.33 -15.28
CA ARG A 306 31.26 7.85 -14.68
C ARG A 306 32.47 7.67 -15.60
N LYS A 307 32.54 6.57 -16.34
CA LYS A 307 33.58 6.31 -17.35
C LYS A 307 33.40 7.10 -18.64
N LYS A 308 32.28 7.82 -18.79
CA LYS A 308 31.86 8.50 -20.04
C LYS A 308 31.65 7.53 -21.21
N SER A 309 31.42 6.25 -20.93
CA SER A 309 31.04 5.23 -21.91
C SER A 309 29.54 5.31 -22.19
N TYR A 310 29.09 6.41 -22.81
CA TYR A 310 27.66 6.70 -22.96
C TYR A 310 26.92 5.66 -23.81
N ALA A 311 27.54 5.11 -24.85
CA ALA A 311 26.94 4.08 -25.70
C ALA A 311 26.67 2.78 -24.92
N GLU A 312 27.61 2.36 -24.05
CA GLU A 312 27.44 1.20 -23.19
C GLU A 312 26.36 1.43 -22.12
N ALA A 313 26.30 2.65 -21.57
CA ALA A 313 25.24 3.05 -20.65
C ALA A 313 23.86 2.95 -21.31
N LEU A 314 23.72 3.41 -22.56
CA LEU A 314 22.45 3.30 -23.31
C LEU A 314 22.04 1.85 -23.60
N ALA A 315 23.00 0.97 -23.90
CA ALA A 315 22.68 -0.46 -24.10
C ALA A 315 22.11 -1.11 -22.83
N LEU A 316 22.66 -0.78 -21.66
CA LEU A 316 22.16 -1.25 -20.37
C LEU A 316 20.78 -0.65 -20.04
N VAL A 317 20.54 0.61 -20.40
CA VAL A 317 19.22 1.24 -20.25
C VAL A 317 18.18 0.54 -21.14
N ASP A 318 18.49 0.23 -22.40
CA ASP A 318 17.57 -0.50 -23.31
C ASP A 318 17.16 -1.86 -22.73
N GLU A 319 18.13 -2.59 -22.16
CA GLU A 319 17.89 -3.88 -21.50
C GLU A 319 16.99 -3.73 -20.27
N ALA A 320 17.28 -2.74 -19.42
CA ALA A 320 16.49 -2.45 -18.22
C ALA A 320 15.05 -2.00 -18.55
N MET A 321 14.88 -1.12 -19.54
CA MET A 321 13.56 -0.67 -19.97
C MET A 321 12.74 -1.81 -20.59
N ARG A 322 13.38 -2.74 -21.31
CA ARG A 322 12.70 -3.95 -21.82
C ARG A 322 12.17 -4.82 -20.68
N ALA A 323 12.96 -5.01 -19.63
CA ALA A 323 12.56 -5.77 -18.45
C ALA A 323 11.45 -5.05 -17.66
N LEU A 324 11.63 -3.76 -17.34
CA LEU A 324 10.66 -2.92 -16.62
C LEU A 324 9.29 -2.87 -17.31
N LEU A 325 9.27 -2.77 -18.64
CA LEU A 325 8.03 -2.65 -19.42
C LEU A 325 7.51 -4.01 -19.93
N HIS A 326 8.12 -5.13 -19.53
CA HIS A 326 7.82 -6.48 -19.99
C HIS A 326 7.67 -6.60 -21.51
N LEU A 327 8.54 -5.91 -22.26
CA LEU A 327 8.46 -5.88 -23.72
C LEU A 327 8.97 -7.19 -24.33
N ALA A 328 8.30 -7.66 -25.39
CA ALA A 328 8.73 -8.83 -26.13
C ALA A 328 10.18 -8.69 -26.67
N PRO A 329 10.92 -9.80 -26.84
CA PRO A 329 12.28 -9.78 -27.38
C PRO A 329 12.35 -9.01 -28.70
N GLY A 330 13.33 -8.11 -28.83
CA GLY A 330 13.52 -7.28 -30.02
C GLY A 330 12.65 -6.02 -30.10
N LYS A 331 11.64 -5.88 -29.24
CA LYS A 331 10.91 -4.61 -29.10
C LYS A 331 11.71 -3.62 -28.24
N ARG A 332 11.51 -2.34 -28.54
CA ARG A 332 12.08 -1.20 -27.82
C ARG A 332 10.99 -0.17 -27.58
N TRP A 333 11.04 0.44 -26.41
CA TRP A 333 10.21 1.61 -26.11
C TRP A 333 10.87 2.86 -26.70
N ASP A 334 10.10 3.63 -27.46
CA ASP A 334 10.56 4.90 -28.02
C ASP A 334 10.08 6.06 -27.12
N PRO A 335 11.00 6.70 -26.37
CA PRO A 335 10.63 7.78 -25.45
C PRO A 335 10.09 9.02 -26.16
N THR A 336 10.28 9.16 -27.48
CA THR A 336 9.83 10.29 -28.29
C THR A 336 8.41 10.12 -28.84
N GLN A 337 7.89 8.90 -28.87
CA GLN A 337 6.58 8.58 -29.43
C GLN A 337 5.59 8.11 -28.36
N GLU A 338 6.06 7.37 -27.36
CA GLU A 338 5.20 6.68 -26.39
C GLU A 338 5.36 7.29 -25.00
N LEU A 339 4.24 7.59 -24.34
CA LEU A 339 4.27 8.06 -22.96
C LEU A 339 4.44 6.92 -21.97
N LEU A 340 5.34 7.12 -21.02
CA LEU A 340 5.60 6.13 -20.00
C LEU A 340 4.36 5.88 -19.12
N VAL A 341 3.57 6.91 -18.83
CA VAL A 341 2.34 6.81 -18.02
C VAL A 341 1.25 5.95 -18.68
N GLU A 342 1.30 5.72 -19.99
CA GLU A 342 0.35 4.85 -20.69
C GLU A 342 0.72 3.36 -20.57
N CYS A 343 1.94 3.05 -20.12
CA CYS A 343 2.40 1.69 -19.90
C CYS A 343 1.72 1.10 -18.65
N ARG A 344 0.77 0.18 -18.86
CA ARG A 344 -0.07 -0.45 -17.83
C ARG A 344 0.67 -1.13 -16.68
N SER A 345 1.96 -1.44 -16.81
CA SER A 345 2.77 -2.11 -15.78
C SER A 345 3.19 -1.19 -14.61
N LEU A 346 3.07 0.13 -14.73
CA LEU A 346 3.59 1.07 -13.75
C LEU A 346 2.65 1.38 -12.57
N GLY A 347 1.38 0.98 -12.66
CA GLY A 347 0.38 1.22 -11.62
C GLY A 347 0.57 0.39 -10.34
N CYS A 348 1.49 -0.59 -10.35
CA CYS A 348 1.57 -1.62 -9.32
C CYS A 348 2.69 -1.42 -8.28
N PHE A 349 3.67 -0.51 -8.47
CA PHE A 349 4.87 -0.45 -7.60
C PHE A 349 5.35 0.97 -7.23
N PRO A 350 4.81 1.61 -6.18
CA PRO A 350 5.22 2.96 -5.75
C PRO A 350 6.70 3.07 -5.34
N ARG A 351 7.31 1.99 -4.82
CA ARG A 351 8.73 1.98 -4.41
C ARG A 351 9.71 2.02 -5.60
N GLU A 352 9.29 1.53 -6.76
CA GLU A 352 10.13 1.42 -7.96
C GLU A 352 10.15 2.71 -8.78
N GLU A 353 9.17 3.59 -8.57
CA GLU A 353 8.99 4.83 -9.32
C GLU A 353 10.23 5.75 -9.27
N VAL A 354 10.82 5.94 -8.08
CA VAL A 354 12.02 6.77 -7.89
C VAL A 354 13.22 6.22 -8.66
N GLN A 355 13.38 4.90 -8.65
CA GLN A 355 14.47 4.21 -9.33
C GLN A 355 14.30 4.27 -10.85
N MET A 356 13.06 4.18 -11.33
CA MET A 356 12.74 4.27 -12.76
C MET A 356 13.09 5.66 -13.29
N PHE A 357 12.65 6.73 -12.61
CA PHE A 357 13.00 8.08 -13.05
C PHE A 357 14.50 8.38 -12.93
N ARG A 358 15.21 7.69 -12.03
CA ARG A 358 16.68 7.72 -11.99
C ARG A 358 17.29 7.09 -13.23
N LEU A 359 16.77 5.95 -13.70
CA LEU A 359 17.21 5.30 -14.94
C LEU A 359 16.98 6.21 -16.16
N LEU A 360 15.79 6.81 -16.29
CA LEU A 360 15.49 7.78 -17.35
C LEU A 360 16.40 9.01 -17.28
N GLY A 361 16.75 9.48 -16.07
CA GLY A 361 17.69 10.57 -15.88
C GLY A 361 19.11 10.24 -16.35
N TYR A 362 19.56 8.98 -16.23
CA TYR A 362 20.82 8.54 -16.84
C TYR A 362 20.72 8.49 -18.36
N TRP A 363 19.62 7.95 -18.89
CA TRP A 363 19.36 7.93 -20.33
C TRP A 363 19.40 9.34 -20.92
N GLN A 364 18.71 10.29 -20.30
CA GLN A 364 18.67 11.69 -20.74
C GLN A 364 20.08 12.28 -20.86
N LYS A 365 20.93 12.06 -19.84
CA LYS A 365 22.31 12.56 -19.81
C LYS A 365 23.19 11.88 -20.87
N ALA A 366 23.04 10.57 -21.06
CA ALA A 366 23.79 9.83 -22.06
C ALA A 366 23.39 10.23 -23.50
N ALA A 367 22.09 10.36 -23.76
CA ALA A 367 21.56 10.82 -25.05
C ALA A 367 22.06 12.23 -25.38
N ALA A 368 22.00 13.16 -24.42
CA ALA A 368 22.52 14.52 -24.59
C ALA A 368 24.03 14.54 -24.90
N ALA A 369 24.82 13.69 -24.23
CA ALA A 369 26.26 13.60 -24.46
C ALA A 369 26.63 13.00 -25.83
N LEU A 370 25.74 12.17 -26.39
CA LEU A 370 25.89 11.58 -27.74
C LEU A 370 25.30 12.44 -28.86
N GLY A 371 24.74 13.62 -28.53
CA GLY A 371 24.15 14.54 -29.50
C GLY A 371 22.71 14.24 -29.89
N ASP A 372 22.04 13.29 -29.22
CA ASP A 372 20.63 12.99 -29.44
C ASP A 372 19.75 13.93 -28.60
N HIS A 373 19.64 15.18 -29.07
CA HIS A 373 18.90 16.23 -28.40
C HIS A 373 17.39 15.98 -28.37
N SER A 374 16.85 15.23 -29.35
CA SER A 374 15.42 14.90 -29.41
C SER A 374 15.05 13.93 -28.29
N VAL A 375 15.79 12.82 -28.16
CA VAL A 375 15.59 11.84 -27.09
C VAL A 375 15.84 12.46 -25.72
N ALA A 376 16.88 13.30 -25.59
CA ALA A 376 17.15 13.99 -24.33
C ALA A 376 16.01 14.96 -23.93
N ALA A 377 15.40 15.67 -24.88
CA ALA A 377 14.25 16.54 -24.62
C ALA A 377 13.01 15.72 -24.21
N ALA A 378 12.73 14.63 -24.93
CA ALA A 378 11.65 13.71 -24.64
C ALA A 378 11.75 13.11 -23.24
N LEU A 379 12.91 12.56 -22.87
CA LEU A 379 13.14 11.99 -21.54
C LEU A 379 13.03 13.04 -20.44
N LYS A 380 13.47 14.28 -20.69
CA LYS A 380 13.29 15.39 -19.74
C LYS A 380 11.81 15.65 -19.48
N VAL A 381 10.98 15.64 -20.53
CA VAL A 381 9.53 15.78 -20.40
C VAL A 381 8.94 14.61 -19.63
N GLN A 382 9.30 13.36 -19.97
CA GLN A 382 8.81 12.15 -19.30
C GLN A 382 9.14 12.16 -17.80
N CYS A 383 10.37 12.52 -17.40
CA CYS A 383 10.74 12.68 -15.99
C CYS A 383 9.99 13.82 -15.31
N ALA A 384 9.66 14.88 -16.04
CA ALA A 384 8.93 16.01 -15.50
C ALA A 384 7.47 15.64 -15.25
N ILE A 385 6.81 14.94 -16.17
CA ILE A 385 5.36 14.66 -16.08
C ILE A 385 5.04 13.35 -15.39
N GLY A 386 5.92 12.34 -15.44
CA GLY A 386 5.61 11.00 -14.94
C GLY A 386 5.03 10.95 -13.52
N PRO A 387 5.70 11.54 -12.49
CA PRO A 387 5.19 11.50 -11.12
C PRO A 387 3.91 12.31 -10.86
N ALA A 388 3.51 13.16 -11.81
CA ALA A 388 2.43 14.14 -11.61
C ALA A 388 1.81 14.53 -12.95
N TRP A 389 1.43 13.55 -13.77
CA TRP A 389 0.97 13.77 -15.14
C TRP A 389 -0.37 14.51 -15.18
N GLU A 390 -1.11 14.45 -14.07
CA GLU A 390 -2.35 15.17 -13.80
C GLU A 390 -2.14 16.66 -13.47
N ASP A 391 -0.91 17.09 -13.12
CA ASP A 391 -0.58 18.50 -12.90
C ASP A 391 -0.31 19.19 -14.25
N TRP A 392 -1.35 19.81 -14.79
CA TRP A 392 -1.29 20.47 -16.09
C TRP A 392 -0.31 21.63 -16.11
N GLU A 393 -0.10 22.33 -14.99
CA GLU A 393 0.83 23.46 -14.95
C GLU A 393 2.28 22.97 -15.08
N ARG A 394 2.61 21.87 -14.40
CA ARG A 394 3.90 21.21 -14.53
C ARG A 394 4.08 20.62 -15.93
N ALA A 395 3.07 19.93 -16.46
CA ALA A 395 3.13 19.32 -17.79
C ALA A 395 3.28 20.35 -18.91
N LEU A 396 2.43 21.38 -18.94
CA LEU A 396 2.48 22.43 -19.97
C LEU A 396 3.84 23.17 -19.95
N ARG A 397 4.39 23.47 -18.77
CA ARG A 397 5.75 24.05 -18.66
C ARG A 397 6.83 23.12 -19.23
N ALA A 398 6.75 21.83 -18.95
CA ALA A 398 7.70 20.85 -19.48
C ALA A 398 7.65 20.80 -21.01
N PHE A 399 6.45 20.67 -21.60
CA PHE A 399 6.25 20.65 -23.05
C PHE A 399 6.65 21.96 -23.72
N GLN A 400 6.36 23.11 -23.11
CA GLN A 400 6.77 24.42 -23.64
C GLN A 400 8.29 24.53 -23.78
N SER A 401 9.04 24.00 -22.81
CA SER A 401 10.51 24.02 -22.82
C SER A 401 11.17 23.06 -23.81
N ALA A 402 10.40 22.10 -24.35
CA ALA A 402 10.88 21.03 -25.21
C ALA A 402 10.38 21.15 -26.66
N ARG A 403 9.71 22.26 -27.01
CA ARG A 403 9.18 22.50 -28.36
C ARG A 403 10.33 22.73 -29.36
N PRO A 404 10.26 22.17 -30.59
CA PRO A 404 9.21 21.30 -31.15
C PRO A 404 9.47 19.79 -31.00
N ALA A 405 10.51 19.36 -30.28
CA ALA A 405 10.96 17.96 -30.24
C ALA A 405 9.93 16.97 -29.64
N CYS A 406 8.94 17.46 -28.89
CA CYS A 406 8.00 16.62 -28.13
C CYS A 406 6.53 16.81 -28.51
N GLU A 407 6.22 17.23 -29.75
CA GLU A 407 4.82 17.42 -30.18
C GLU A 407 4.01 16.10 -30.17
N THR A 408 4.60 14.98 -30.58
CA THR A 408 3.93 13.67 -30.51
C THR A 408 3.58 13.31 -29.06
N LEU A 409 4.52 13.46 -28.14
CA LEU A 409 4.29 13.20 -26.72
C LEU A 409 3.23 14.13 -26.12
N PHE A 410 3.17 15.38 -26.58
CA PHE A 410 2.13 16.29 -26.14
C PHE A 410 0.74 15.80 -26.58
N ALA A 411 0.60 15.35 -27.83
CA ALA A 411 -0.67 14.81 -28.34
C ALA A 411 -1.11 13.54 -27.59
N ALA A 412 -0.14 12.68 -27.25
CA ALA A 412 -0.37 11.53 -26.39
C ALA A 412 -0.86 11.97 -25.00
N TRP A 413 -0.14 12.90 -24.34
CA TRP A 413 -0.49 13.36 -22.98
C TRP A 413 -1.86 14.03 -22.95
N GLN A 414 -2.14 14.87 -23.95
CA GLN A 414 -3.43 15.50 -24.11
C GLN A 414 -4.55 14.46 -24.23
N SER A 415 -4.31 13.35 -24.93
CA SER A 415 -5.28 12.26 -25.05
C SER A 415 -5.42 11.47 -23.75
N THR A 416 -4.32 11.14 -23.06
CA THR A 416 -4.35 10.47 -21.74
C THR A 416 -5.18 11.29 -20.74
N VAL A 417 -4.90 12.59 -20.63
CA VAL A 417 -5.60 13.51 -19.73
C VAL A 417 -7.07 13.66 -20.11
N ALA A 418 -7.38 13.77 -21.40
CA ALA A 418 -8.75 13.95 -21.86
C ALA A 418 -9.61 12.72 -21.56
N ARG A 419 -9.06 11.50 -21.76
CA ARG A 419 -9.73 10.24 -21.43
C ARG A 419 -9.93 10.05 -19.93
N ALA A 420 -8.92 10.37 -19.12
CA ALA A 420 -9.01 10.28 -17.67
C ALA A 420 -9.94 11.34 -17.05
N SER A 421 -10.22 12.44 -17.78
CA SER A 421 -11.02 13.56 -17.27
C SER A 421 -12.51 13.34 -17.27
N VAL A 422 -13.02 12.40 -18.07
CA VAL A 422 -14.45 12.22 -18.26
C VAL A 422 -14.82 10.76 -18.10
N LYS A 423 -16.01 10.51 -17.56
CA LYS A 423 -16.61 9.17 -17.61
C LYS A 423 -17.06 8.93 -19.05
N LEU A 424 -16.43 7.96 -19.72
CA LEU A 424 -16.76 7.60 -21.10
C LEU A 424 -18.05 6.78 -21.16
N GLU A 425 -18.99 7.24 -21.97
CA GLU A 425 -20.19 6.52 -22.35
C GLU A 425 -19.96 5.72 -23.64
N ARG A 426 -20.87 4.79 -23.95
CA ARG A 426 -20.84 4.07 -25.23
C ARG A 426 -21.06 5.04 -26.38
N GLY A 427 -20.11 5.15 -27.30
CA GLY A 427 -20.24 6.00 -28.48
C GLY A 427 -18.90 6.49 -29.02
N ASP A 428 -18.93 7.67 -29.62
CA ASP A 428 -17.77 8.34 -30.18
C ASP A 428 -16.89 8.95 -29.06
N GLU A 429 -15.81 8.26 -28.70
CA GLU A 429 -14.86 8.70 -27.65
C GLU A 429 -14.25 10.06 -27.98
N GLU A 430 -13.92 10.32 -29.25
CA GLU A 430 -13.30 11.56 -29.69
C GLU A 430 -14.21 12.75 -29.45
N LEU A 431 -15.51 12.60 -29.72
CA LEU A 431 -16.51 13.64 -29.45
C LEU A 431 -16.66 13.92 -27.95
N GLN A 432 -16.57 12.90 -27.10
CA GLN A 432 -16.73 13.04 -25.65
C GLN A 432 -15.58 13.84 -25.03
N VAL A 433 -14.34 13.52 -25.39
CA VAL A 433 -13.14 14.10 -24.76
C VAL A 433 -12.71 15.43 -25.39
N GLU A 434 -13.32 15.84 -26.51
CA GLU A 434 -12.87 16.98 -27.32
C GLU A 434 -12.79 18.30 -26.54
N TRP A 435 -13.76 18.59 -25.67
CA TRP A 435 -13.75 19.84 -24.91
C TRP A 435 -12.56 19.93 -23.95
N VAL A 436 -12.10 18.81 -23.39
CA VAL A 436 -10.89 18.76 -22.55
C VAL A 436 -9.66 19.03 -23.40
N ARG A 437 -9.60 18.47 -24.62
CA ARG A 437 -8.51 18.76 -25.56
C ARG A 437 -8.47 20.24 -25.95
N LEU A 438 -9.63 20.85 -26.19
CA LEU A 438 -9.74 22.29 -26.45
C LEU A 438 -9.25 23.13 -25.26
N LEU A 439 -9.59 22.72 -24.02
CA LEU A 439 -9.11 23.39 -22.82
C LEU A 439 -7.58 23.29 -22.69
N VAL A 440 -7.01 22.12 -22.91
CA VAL A 440 -5.55 21.89 -22.91
C VAL A 440 -4.86 22.69 -24.00
N ALA A 441 -5.42 22.73 -25.21
CA ALA A 441 -4.90 23.52 -26.33
C ALA A 441 -4.94 25.02 -26.00
N GLY A 442 -6.04 25.51 -25.43
CA GLY A 442 -6.15 26.90 -25.00
C GLY A 442 -5.19 27.26 -23.88
N ALA A 443 -4.94 26.34 -22.94
CA ALA A 443 -3.95 26.51 -21.88
C ALA A 443 -2.51 26.57 -22.44
N ARG A 444 -2.22 25.77 -23.46
CA ARG A 444 -0.90 25.75 -24.12
C ARG A 444 -0.63 27.00 -24.96
N GLU A 445 -1.62 27.42 -25.76
CA GLU A 445 -1.47 28.53 -26.70
C GLU A 445 -1.82 29.89 -26.08
N GLY A 446 -2.20 29.93 -24.79
CA GLY A 446 -2.51 31.16 -24.08
C GLY A 446 -3.76 31.87 -24.58
N TRP A 447 -4.82 31.10 -24.86
CA TRP A 447 -6.08 31.65 -25.36
C TRP A 447 -6.72 32.63 -24.36
N CYS A 448 -7.45 33.61 -24.90
CA CYS A 448 -8.33 34.45 -24.11
C CYS A 448 -9.71 33.80 -23.94
N ALA A 449 -10.50 34.31 -22.99
CA ALA A 449 -11.80 33.74 -22.65
C ALA A 449 -12.78 33.59 -23.82
N PRO A 450 -12.93 34.57 -24.74
CA PRO A 450 -13.78 34.41 -25.92
C PRO A 450 -13.38 33.23 -26.81
N SER A 451 -12.07 32.99 -27.00
CA SER A 451 -11.58 31.92 -27.89
C SER A 451 -11.89 30.53 -27.36
N LEU A 452 -11.75 30.32 -26.04
CA LEU A 452 -12.15 29.07 -25.40
C LEU A 452 -13.67 28.89 -25.48
N ALA A 453 -14.43 29.92 -25.11
CA ALA A 453 -15.88 29.87 -25.09
C ALA A 453 -16.47 29.55 -26.49
N ASP A 454 -15.98 30.22 -27.53
CA ASP A 454 -16.43 29.98 -28.92
C ASP A 454 -16.11 28.57 -29.40
N SER A 455 -14.98 28.01 -28.97
CA SER A 455 -14.59 26.63 -29.32
C SER A 455 -15.48 25.61 -28.62
N ILE A 456 -15.76 25.80 -27.33
CA ILE A 456 -16.67 24.93 -26.58
C ILE A 456 -18.11 25.05 -27.12
N ARG A 457 -18.58 26.26 -27.47
CA ARG A 457 -19.90 26.44 -28.11
C ARG A 457 -20.03 25.67 -29.42
N LYS A 458 -19.01 25.69 -30.27
CA LYS A 458 -19.00 24.90 -31.52
C LYS A 458 -19.06 23.40 -31.23
N TRP A 459 -18.38 22.94 -30.19
CA TRP A 459 -18.48 21.57 -29.72
C TRP A 459 -19.90 21.23 -29.23
N LEU A 460 -20.50 22.05 -28.36
CA LEU A 460 -21.88 21.85 -27.87
C LEU A 460 -22.90 21.76 -29.01
N VAL A 461 -22.78 22.62 -30.03
CA VAL A 461 -23.65 22.58 -31.22
C VAL A 461 -23.48 21.27 -31.99
N ARG A 462 -22.27 20.71 -32.08
CA ARG A 462 -22.05 19.41 -32.73
C ARG A 462 -22.63 18.26 -31.92
N VAL A 463 -22.47 18.29 -30.59
CA VAL A 463 -23.07 17.30 -29.69
C VAL A 463 -24.60 17.30 -29.84
N GLU A 464 -25.23 18.47 -29.86
CA GLU A 464 -26.70 18.60 -29.97
C GLU A 464 -27.24 18.19 -31.35
N ARG A 465 -26.47 18.44 -32.43
CA ARG A 465 -26.89 18.07 -33.80
C ARG A 465 -26.72 16.58 -34.12
N ARG A 466 -25.79 15.89 -33.44
CA ARG A 466 -25.52 14.47 -33.70
C ARG A 466 -26.64 13.63 -33.09
N HIS A 467 -27.14 12.67 -33.86
CA HIS A 467 -28.11 11.70 -33.35
C HIS A 467 -27.52 10.91 -32.17
N GLY A 468 -28.17 10.99 -31.00
CA GLY A 468 -27.69 10.39 -29.76
C GLY A 468 -26.45 11.06 -29.17
N GLY A 469 -26.05 12.24 -29.64
CA GLY A 469 -24.83 12.91 -29.17
C GLY A 469 -24.89 13.30 -27.69
N ILE A 470 -26.05 13.76 -27.21
CA ILE A 470 -26.28 14.05 -25.78
C ILE A 470 -26.08 12.78 -24.93
N GLU A 471 -26.65 11.66 -25.35
CA GLU A 471 -26.52 10.37 -24.65
C GLU A 471 -25.07 9.92 -24.55
N GLN A 472 -24.33 10.03 -25.66
CA GLN A 472 -22.92 9.69 -25.72
C GLN A 472 -22.06 10.64 -24.90
N CYS A 473 -22.49 11.87 -24.63
CA CYS A 473 -21.69 12.89 -23.96
C CYS A 473 -22.16 13.19 -22.53
N LYS A 474 -23.04 12.37 -21.91
CA LYS A 474 -23.57 12.65 -20.56
C LYS A 474 -22.46 12.89 -19.53
N GLY A 475 -21.51 11.97 -19.42
CA GLY A 475 -20.37 12.10 -18.51
C GLY A 475 -19.55 13.36 -18.77
N SER A 476 -19.31 13.68 -20.05
CA SER A 476 -18.55 14.87 -20.45
C SER A 476 -19.27 16.18 -20.16
N LEU A 477 -20.58 16.25 -20.41
CA LEU A 477 -21.43 17.41 -20.11
C LEU A 477 -21.56 17.62 -18.59
N ALA A 478 -21.70 16.53 -17.83
CA ALA A 478 -21.71 16.57 -16.36
C ALA A 478 -20.40 17.15 -15.81
N THR A 479 -19.26 16.62 -16.24
CA THR A 479 -17.93 17.10 -15.84
C THR A 479 -17.72 18.57 -16.22
N LEU A 480 -18.05 18.97 -17.45
CA LEU A 480 -17.91 20.35 -17.90
C LEU A 480 -18.78 21.31 -17.06
N LEU A 481 -20.03 20.94 -16.78
CA LEU A 481 -20.93 21.76 -15.97
C LEU A 481 -20.40 21.96 -14.55
N LEU A 482 -19.89 20.90 -13.92
CA LEU A 482 -19.30 20.98 -12.58
C LEU A 482 -18.05 21.87 -12.56
N ASP A 483 -17.19 21.77 -13.57
CA ASP A 483 -15.98 22.59 -13.65
C ASP A 483 -16.27 24.07 -13.86
N VAL A 484 -17.29 24.39 -14.66
CA VAL A 484 -17.70 25.77 -14.94
C VAL A 484 -18.44 26.37 -13.74
N ASP A 485 -19.21 25.58 -12.98
CA ASP A 485 -19.83 26.00 -11.72
C ASP A 485 -18.81 26.16 -10.57
N HIS A 486 -17.60 25.61 -10.73
CA HIS A 486 -16.58 25.62 -9.68
C HIS A 486 -16.22 27.04 -9.24
N GLY A 487 -16.50 27.35 -7.97
CA GLY A 487 -16.28 28.68 -7.37
C GLY A 487 -17.45 29.67 -7.53
N GLN A 488 -18.43 29.37 -8.39
CA GLN A 488 -19.68 30.15 -8.53
C GLN A 488 -20.77 29.63 -7.59
N GLY A 489 -20.88 28.30 -7.48
CA GLY A 489 -21.83 27.63 -6.57
C GLY A 489 -23.30 27.88 -6.92
N VAL A 490 -23.61 28.09 -8.20
CA VAL A 490 -24.97 28.29 -8.69
C VAL A 490 -25.74 26.99 -8.59
N LEU A 491 -25.15 25.85 -8.98
CA LEU A 491 -25.80 24.54 -8.88
C LEU A 491 -26.16 24.21 -7.43
N LYS A 492 -25.28 24.48 -6.47
CA LYS A 492 -25.56 24.25 -5.05
C LYS A 492 -26.74 25.07 -4.53
N LYS A 493 -26.95 26.27 -5.07
CA LYS A 493 -28.02 27.19 -4.64
C LYS A 493 -29.34 26.89 -5.33
N CYS A 494 -29.30 26.57 -6.62
CA CYS A 494 -30.49 26.44 -7.45
C CYS A 494 -30.96 24.99 -7.60
N CYS A 495 -30.02 24.04 -7.65
CA CYS A 495 -30.29 22.63 -7.95
C CYS A 495 -29.37 21.67 -7.17
N PRO A 496 -29.36 21.71 -5.82
CA PRO A 496 -28.54 20.82 -4.98
C PRO A 496 -28.65 19.34 -5.35
N LYS A 497 -29.83 18.80 -5.68
CA LYS A 497 -29.95 17.37 -5.98
C LYS A 497 -29.31 17.00 -7.32
N LEU A 498 -29.42 17.87 -8.32
CA LEU A 498 -28.69 17.71 -9.57
C LEU A 498 -27.19 17.73 -9.33
N LYS A 499 -26.70 18.67 -8.52
CA LYS A 499 -25.27 18.74 -8.18
C LYS A 499 -24.77 17.44 -7.54
N GLU A 500 -25.50 16.93 -6.54
CA GLU A 500 -25.19 15.68 -5.85
C GLU A 500 -25.05 14.52 -6.85
N LEU A 501 -26.03 14.34 -7.75
CA LEU A 501 -26.01 13.26 -8.74
C LEU A 501 -24.87 13.36 -9.75
N LEU A 502 -24.53 14.58 -10.18
CA LEU A 502 -23.39 14.78 -11.08
C LEU A 502 -22.06 14.47 -10.37
N GLN A 503 -21.99 14.65 -9.04
CA GLN A 503 -20.82 14.34 -8.23
C GLN A 503 -20.68 12.85 -7.88
N CYS A 504 -21.79 12.10 -7.70
CA CYS A 504 -21.76 10.67 -7.36
C CYS A 504 -20.97 9.79 -8.35
N GLY A 505 -20.70 10.28 -9.56
CA GLY A 505 -19.87 9.59 -10.57
C GLY A 505 -18.47 10.18 -10.78
N GLN A 506 -18.08 11.21 -10.03
CA GLN A 506 -16.75 11.81 -10.06
C GLN A 506 -15.93 11.26 -8.89
N ARG A 507 -14.64 10.99 -9.12
CA ARG A 507 -13.71 10.70 -8.03
C ARG A 507 -13.41 12.01 -7.32
N ASP A 508 -13.93 12.19 -6.11
CA ASP A 508 -13.68 13.38 -5.31
C ASP A 508 -12.16 13.55 -5.08
N GLY A 509 -11.60 14.69 -5.51
CA GLY A 509 -10.27 15.11 -5.07
C GLY A 509 -9.08 14.60 -5.89
N ASP A 510 -9.28 14.18 -7.14
CA ASP A 510 -8.18 13.84 -8.05
C ASP A 510 -7.40 15.11 -8.47
N ALA A 511 -6.07 15.00 -8.68
CA ALA A 511 -5.26 16.16 -9.09
C ALA A 511 -5.64 16.65 -10.50
N LEU A 512 -6.19 15.75 -11.31
CA LEU A 512 -6.74 16.01 -12.62
C LEU A 512 -7.94 16.98 -12.59
N GLU A 513 -8.90 16.77 -11.67
CA GLU A 513 -10.06 17.65 -11.48
C GLU A 513 -9.61 19.07 -11.11
N ARG A 514 -8.69 19.18 -10.13
CA ARG A 514 -8.14 20.46 -9.69
C ARG A 514 -7.44 21.22 -10.81
N SER A 515 -6.67 20.51 -11.64
CA SER A 515 -5.99 21.10 -12.80
C SER A 515 -7.00 21.64 -13.82
N ARG A 516 -8.03 20.86 -14.14
CA ARG A 516 -9.06 21.21 -15.12
C ARG A 516 -9.87 22.43 -14.67
N GLN A 517 -10.36 22.43 -13.42
CA GLN A 517 -11.08 23.56 -12.81
C GLN A 517 -10.22 24.83 -12.77
N ARG A 518 -8.94 24.70 -12.39
CA ARG A 518 -8.01 25.85 -12.36
C ARG A 518 -7.84 26.46 -13.74
N TRP A 519 -7.64 25.65 -14.78
CA TRP A 519 -7.47 26.14 -16.15
C TRP A 519 -8.77 26.66 -16.74
N MET A 520 -9.91 26.03 -16.46
CA MET A 520 -11.23 26.53 -16.83
C MET A 520 -11.45 27.95 -16.29
N LYS A 521 -11.11 28.18 -15.01
CA LYS A 521 -11.19 29.50 -14.40
C LYS A 521 -10.17 30.50 -14.98
N LYS A 522 -8.90 30.09 -15.16
CA LYS A 522 -7.84 30.96 -15.71
C LYS A 522 -8.18 31.45 -17.13
N LEU A 523 -8.83 30.61 -17.92
CA LEU A 523 -9.24 30.92 -19.28
C LEU A 523 -10.66 31.51 -19.36
N GLY A 524 -11.28 31.89 -18.23
CA GLY A 524 -12.59 32.56 -18.21
C GLY A 524 -13.74 31.72 -18.77
N GLY A 525 -13.72 30.40 -18.54
CA GLY A 525 -14.79 29.49 -18.99
C GLY A 525 -16.11 29.65 -18.23
N ASP A 526 -16.14 30.41 -17.13
CA ASP A 526 -17.34 30.72 -16.34
C ASP A 526 -18.44 31.42 -17.16
N VAL A 527 -18.06 32.12 -18.23
CA VAL A 527 -19.00 32.74 -19.18
C VAL A 527 -19.93 31.73 -19.87
N LEU A 528 -19.57 30.44 -19.89
CA LEU A 528 -20.37 29.36 -20.49
C LEU A 528 -21.51 28.86 -19.59
N LEU A 529 -21.51 29.21 -18.30
CA LEU A 529 -22.44 28.65 -17.32
C LEU A 529 -23.93 28.82 -17.73
N PRO A 530 -24.39 30.02 -18.16
CA PRO A 530 -25.79 30.19 -18.54
C PRO A 530 -26.21 29.31 -19.73
N GLU A 531 -25.31 29.13 -20.69
CA GLU A 531 -25.54 28.36 -21.91
C GLU A 531 -25.58 26.86 -21.60
N LEU A 532 -24.68 26.38 -20.74
CA LEU A 532 -24.66 25.00 -20.27
C LEU A 532 -25.89 24.66 -19.43
N LEU A 533 -26.32 25.56 -18.53
CA LEU A 533 -27.55 25.37 -17.77
C LEU A 533 -28.77 25.31 -18.69
N ALA A 534 -28.84 26.18 -19.70
CA ALA A 534 -29.92 26.14 -20.68
C ALA A 534 -29.93 24.84 -21.49
N LEU A 535 -28.76 24.37 -21.96
CA LEU A 535 -28.64 23.11 -22.68
C LEU A 535 -29.05 21.92 -21.80
N MET A 536 -28.52 21.85 -20.58
CA MET A 536 -28.85 20.81 -19.62
C MET A 536 -30.34 20.80 -19.32
N LYS A 537 -30.97 21.96 -19.14
CA LYS A 537 -32.41 22.04 -18.87
C LYS A 537 -33.26 21.49 -20.02
N ARG A 538 -32.83 21.67 -21.28
CA ARG A 538 -33.52 21.11 -22.46
C ARG A 538 -33.41 19.59 -22.55
N HIS A 539 -32.30 19.02 -22.07
CA HIS A 539 -31.97 17.61 -22.26
C HIS A 539 -31.92 16.79 -20.97
N ILE A 540 -32.27 17.36 -19.81
CA ILE A 540 -32.14 16.70 -18.50
C ILE A 540 -32.89 15.37 -18.42
N VAL A 541 -34.02 15.24 -19.13
CA VAL A 541 -34.81 14.00 -19.21
C VAL A 541 -33.97 12.84 -19.76
N SER A 542 -33.03 13.13 -20.65
CA SER A 542 -32.16 12.13 -21.25
C SER A 542 -31.20 11.53 -20.22
N PHE A 543 -30.85 12.26 -19.16
CA PHE A 543 -30.00 11.78 -18.06
C PHE A 543 -30.75 10.88 -17.07
N VAL A 544 -32.09 10.85 -17.12
CA VAL A 544 -32.90 10.02 -16.22
C VAL A 544 -32.84 8.56 -16.67
N PRO A 545 -32.44 7.60 -15.81
CA PRO A 545 -32.49 6.18 -16.14
C PRO A 545 -33.91 5.73 -16.49
N ASP A 546 -34.04 4.83 -17.46
CA ASP A 546 -35.34 4.22 -17.79
C ASP A 546 -35.73 3.21 -16.69
N PRO A 547 -36.92 3.32 -16.07
CA PRO A 547 -37.41 2.33 -15.10
C PRO A 547 -37.51 0.91 -15.68
N ALA A 548 -37.54 0.75 -17.01
CA ALA A 548 -37.47 -0.55 -17.67
C ALA A 548 -36.16 -1.29 -17.40
N ASP A 549 -35.05 -0.56 -17.27
CA ASP A 549 -33.69 -1.08 -17.13
C ASP A 549 -33.26 -1.30 -15.66
N ALA A 550 -34.16 -1.03 -14.71
CA ALA A 550 -33.92 -1.18 -13.29
C ALA A 550 -33.79 -2.66 -12.86
N HIS A 551 -32.64 -3.01 -12.28
CA HIS A 551 -32.35 -4.36 -11.79
C HIS A 551 -33.03 -4.61 -10.43
N SER A 552 -33.56 -5.82 -10.22
CA SER A 552 -34.17 -6.26 -8.96
C SER A 552 -35.30 -5.38 -8.40
N SER A 553 -35.93 -4.55 -9.26
CA SER A 553 -36.95 -3.57 -8.87
C SER A 553 -36.48 -2.50 -7.86
N HIS A 554 -35.19 -2.16 -7.86
CA HIS A 554 -34.67 -0.98 -7.17
C HIS A 554 -34.76 0.25 -8.08
N TYR A 555 -35.49 1.28 -7.66
CA TYR A 555 -35.76 2.48 -8.45
C TYR A 555 -35.20 3.76 -7.82
N ASP A 556 -34.27 3.62 -6.89
CA ASP A 556 -33.71 4.75 -6.15
C ASP A 556 -33.03 5.75 -7.08
N ASP A 557 -32.19 5.27 -8.01
CA ASP A 557 -31.55 6.12 -9.01
C ASP A 557 -32.58 6.85 -9.89
N CYS A 558 -33.63 6.15 -10.34
CA CYS A 558 -34.71 6.75 -11.13
C CYS A 558 -35.40 7.89 -10.35
N ALA A 559 -35.65 7.64 -9.06
CA ALA A 559 -36.36 8.57 -8.21
C ALA A 559 -35.49 9.76 -7.78
N ASP A 560 -34.19 9.56 -7.59
CA ASP A 560 -33.22 10.63 -7.34
C ASP A 560 -33.07 11.54 -8.56
N TRP A 561 -32.94 10.97 -9.76
CA TRP A 561 -32.91 11.75 -11.01
C TRP A 561 -34.22 12.50 -11.26
N MET A 562 -35.38 11.91 -10.95
CA MET A 562 -36.67 12.60 -11.01
C MET A 562 -36.74 13.79 -10.04
N ALA A 563 -36.15 13.68 -8.85
CA ALA A 563 -36.06 14.79 -7.91
C ALA A 563 -35.22 15.93 -8.46
N ALA A 564 -34.08 15.62 -9.10
CA ALA A 564 -33.25 16.61 -9.78
C ALA A 564 -33.99 17.28 -10.97
N VAL A 565 -34.76 16.53 -11.75
CA VAL A 565 -35.57 17.10 -12.85
C VAL A 565 -36.68 18.00 -12.32
N HIS A 566 -37.36 17.60 -11.25
CA HIS A 566 -38.39 18.41 -10.60
C HIS A 566 -37.84 19.77 -10.13
N GLU A 567 -36.66 19.76 -9.51
CA GLU A 567 -35.97 20.96 -9.04
C GLU A 567 -35.50 21.87 -10.19
N PHE A 568 -34.87 21.29 -11.22
CA PHE A 568 -34.18 22.05 -12.27
C PHE A 568 -35.09 22.41 -13.46
N ALA A 569 -36.02 21.53 -13.82
CA ALA A 569 -36.88 21.63 -15.00
C ALA A 569 -38.33 21.13 -14.71
N PRO A 570 -39.14 21.87 -13.92
CA PRO A 570 -40.48 21.42 -13.52
C PRO A 570 -41.44 21.08 -14.68
N GLU A 571 -41.31 21.78 -15.82
CA GLU A 571 -42.10 21.50 -17.03
C GLU A 571 -41.75 20.13 -17.64
N GLU A 572 -40.45 19.80 -17.72
CA GLU A 572 -39.99 18.53 -18.26
C GLU A 572 -40.26 17.37 -17.30
N TYR A 573 -40.19 17.63 -15.98
CA TYR A 573 -40.64 16.69 -14.95
C TYR A 573 -42.09 16.25 -15.19
N ARG A 574 -43.02 17.21 -15.37
CA ARG A 574 -44.45 16.89 -15.59
C ARG A 574 -44.67 16.06 -16.85
N LYS A 575 -43.94 16.36 -17.93
CA LYS A 575 -44.01 15.58 -19.18
C LYS A 575 -43.44 14.16 -19.04
N LEU A 576 -42.33 14.01 -18.30
CA LEU A 576 -41.72 12.70 -18.06
C LEU A 576 -42.59 11.85 -17.15
N LEU A 577 -43.13 12.45 -16.07
CA LEU A 577 -44.03 11.79 -15.15
C LEU A 577 -45.28 11.27 -15.85
N GLY A 578 -45.92 12.07 -16.72
CA GLY A 578 -47.08 11.63 -17.50
C GLY A 578 -46.75 10.40 -18.38
N ARG A 579 -45.59 10.41 -19.05
CA ARG A 579 -45.11 9.25 -19.82
C ARG A 579 -44.91 8.01 -18.95
N TRP A 580 -44.31 8.16 -17.76
CA TRP A 580 -44.13 7.03 -16.84
C TRP A 580 -45.45 6.52 -16.27
N GLN A 581 -46.46 7.38 -16.06
CA GLN A 581 -47.79 6.97 -15.63
C GLN A 581 -48.49 6.09 -16.67
N ASP A 582 -48.27 6.37 -17.96
CA ASP A 582 -48.80 5.57 -19.05
C ASP A 582 -48.03 4.25 -19.23
N VAL A 583 -46.70 4.30 -19.28
CA VAL A 583 -45.84 3.14 -19.65
C VAL A 583 -45.52 2.22 -18.47
N HIS A 584 -45.38 2.76 -17.26
CA HIS A 584 -44.90 2.03 -16.07
C HIS A 584 -45.93 1.94 -14.94
N ARG A 585 -47.23 2.10 -15.25
CA ARG A 585 -48.34 2.12 -14.29
C ARG A 585 -48.31 0.98 -13.25
N LEU A 586 -47.86 -0.22 -13.65
CA LEU A 586 -47.90 -1.41 -12.80
C LEU A 586 -46.66 -1.58 -11.88
N ARG A 587 -45.61 -0.74 -12.03
CA ARG A 587 -44.37 -0.84 -11.23
C ARG A 587 -44.53 -0.18 -9.85
N ARG A 588 -45.25 -0.83 -8.93
CA ARG A 588 -45.58 -0.28 -7.58
C ARG A 588 -44.37 0.28 -6.81
N LYS A 589 -43.25 -0.45 -6.80
CA LYS A 589 -42.00 -0.05 -6.13
C LYS A 589 -41.38 1.25 -6.69
N LEU A 590 -41.59 1.57 -7.97
CA LEU A 590 -41.16 2.84 -8.57
C LEU A 590 -41.94 4.01 -7.93
N TRP A 591 -43.27 3.88 -7.87
CA TRP A 591 -44.16 4.91 -7.30
C TRP A 591 -43.93 5.09 -5.79
N GLU A 592 -43.66 4.00 -5.07
CA GLU A 592 -43.23 4.04 -3.67
C GLU A 592 -41.92 4.81 -3.50
N SER A 593 -40.93 4.58 -4.38
CA SER A 593 -39.63 5.27 -4.35
C SER A 593 -39.74 6.77 -4.65
N LEU A 594 -40.65 7.18 -5.55
CA LEU A 594 -40.95 8.58 -5.83
C LEU A 594 -41.66 9.27 -4.65
N ASN A 595 -42.63 8.59 -4.03
CA ASN A 595 -43.34 9.07 -2.84
C ASN A 595 -42.40 9.23 -1.64
N ALA A 596 -41.46 8.30 -1.45
CA ALA A 596 -40.45 8.39 -0.40
C ALA A 596 -39.59 9.66 -0.49
N ARG A 597 -39.35 10.15 -1.72
CA ARG A 597 -38.65 11.42 -2.01
C ARG A 597 -39.57 12.64 -2.02
N ARG A 598 -40.84 12.49 -1.63
CA ARG A 598 -41.88 13.53 -1.55
C ARG A 598 -42.10 14.28 -2.88
N LEU A 599 -41.97 13.57 -4.00
CA LEU A 599 -42.20 14.14 -5.32
C LEU A 599 -43.71 14.23 -5.62
N PRO A 600 -44.19 15.28 -6.29
CA PRO A 600 -45.60 15.38 -6.68
C PRO A 600 -45.90 14.39 -7.81
N ILE A 601 -46.72 13.36 -7.52
CA ILE A 601 -47.13 12.29 -8.46
C ILE A 601 -48.54 12.55 -8.99
#